data_AF-A0A936EQ10-F1
#
_entry.id   AF-A0A936EQ10-F1
#
_cell.length_a   1.000
_cell.length_b   1.000
_cell.length_c   1.000
_cell.angle_alpha   90.00
_cell.angle_beta   90.00
_cell.angle_gamma   90.00
#
_symmetry.space_group_name_H-M   'P 1'
#
loop_
_entity.id
_entity.type
_entity.pdbx_description
1 polymer ?
#
loop_
_entity_poly.entity_id
_entity_poly.type
_entity_poly.pdbx_seq_one_letter_code
_entity_poly.pdbx_strand_id
1 'polypeptide(L)'
;MPISLASIITHYRKFKNANPDLWIQHCINQNTIKSAIYFAALSENQFGKRHKHQYRLESKSMILFKDRLLANHKMIQRAINFDNLLQIIAAQRIHGIGDLAVYDTAIRIGAFLD
;
A
#
# COMPACT_ATOMS: atom_id res chain seq x y z
N MET A 1 -21.70 16.83 26.22
CA MET A 1 -22.00 17.09 24.80
C MET A 1 -21.46 15.92 23.98
N PRO A 2 -22.28 15.21 23.19
CA PRO A 2 -21.77 14.17 22.30
C PRO A 2 -20.84 14.78 21.24
N ILE A 3 -19.75 14.07 20.93
CA ILE A 3 -18.82 14.50 19.89
C ILE A 3 -19.52 14.34 18.53
N SER A 4 -19.52 15.40 17.72
CA SER A 4 -20.11 15.34 16.37
C SER A 4 -19.18 14.61 15.39
N LEU A 5 -19.76 13.99 14.35
CA LEU A 5 -18.99 13.38 13.26
C LEU A 5 -17.99 14.36 12.62
N ALA A 6 -18.40 15.63 12.44
CA ALA A 6 -17.54 16.68 11.90
C ALA A 6 -16.31 16.96 12.79
N SER A 7 -16.50 16.89 14.12
CA SER A 7 -15.40 17.02 15.08
C SER A 7 -14.41 15.85 14.97
N ILE A 8 -14.92 14.63 14.82
CA ILE A 8 -14.09 13.42 14.61
C ILE A 8 -13.28 13.53 13.32
N ILE A 9 -13.91 13.90 12.20
CA ILE A 9 -13.24 14.04 10.90
C ILE A 9 -12.15 15.11 10.97
N THR A 10 -12.45 16.27 11.56
CA THR A 10 -11.49 17.36 11.73
C THR A 10 -10.29 16.92 12.56
N HIS A 11 -10.55 16.26 13.69
CA HIS A 11 -9.49 15.73 14.55
C HIS A 11 -8.62 14.71 13.81
N TYR A 12 -9.25 13.76 13.11
CA TYR A 12 -8.54 12.73 12.34
C TYR A 12 -7.64 13.32 11.27
N ARG A 13 -8.13 14.30 10.50
CA ARG A 13 -7.32 15.02 9.49
C ARG A 13 -6.12 15.71 10.12
N LYS A 14 -6.33 16.44 11.22
CA LYS A 14 -5.24 17.10 11.95
C LYS A 14 -4.19 16.10 12.43
N PHE A 15 -4.64 14.99 13.01
CA PHE A 15 -3.75 13.92 13.47
C PHE A 15 -2.96 13.31 12.31
N LYS A 16 -3.60 12.97 11.19
CA LYS A 16 -2.93 12.41 10.01
C LYS A 16 -1.93 13.36 9.38
N ASN A 17 -2.23 14.67 9.34
CA ASN A 17 -1.28 15.66 8.85
C ASN A 17 -0.04 15.77 9.74
N ALA A 18 -0.21 15.67 11.06
CA ALA A 18 0.89 15.67 12.02
C ALA A 18 1.65 14.32 12.06
N ASN A 19 1.00 13.23 11.65
CA ASN A 19 1.53 11.86 11.69
C ASN A 19 1.36 11.19 10.31
N PRO A 20 2.10 11.65 9.29
CA PRO A 20 1.98 11.10 7.95
C PRO A 20 2.36 9.63 7.94
N ASP A 21 1.64 8.85 7.13
CA ASP A 21 2.01 7.47 6.87
C ASP A 21 3.19 7.46 5.89
N LEU A 22 4.40 7.26 6.44
CA LEU A 22 5.63 7.34 5.66
C LEU A 22 5.70 6.30 4.53
N TRP A 23 5.01 5.16 4.65
CA TRP A 23 5.02 4.13 3.61
C TRP A 23 4.10 4.51 2.46
N ILE A 24 2.92 5.06 2.77
CA ILE A 24 2.04 5.61 1.73
C ILE A 24 2.70 6.81 1.06
N GLN A 25 3.22 7.77 1.83
CA GLN A 25 3.90 8.96 1.30
C GLN A 25 5.10 8.57 0.43
N HIS A 26 5.87 7.57 0.83
CA HIS A 26 6.96 7.08 0.01
C HIS A 26 6.47 6.53 -1.33
N CYS A 27 5.35 5.80 -1.36
CA CYS A 27 4.77 5.29 -2.61
C CYS A 27 4.22 6.40 -3.50
N ILE A 28 3.55 7.41 -2.92
CA ILE A 28 3.06 8.60 -3.65
C ILE A 28 4.22 9.34 -4.33
N ASN A 29 5.34 9.50 -3.62
CA ASN A 29 6.49 10.26 -4.10
C ASN A 29 7.35 9.53 -5.16
N GLN A 30 6.91 8.37 -5.65
CA GLN A 30 7.63 7.66 -6.69
C GLN A 30 7.38 8.28 -8.07
N ASN A 31 8.35 8.16 -8.99
CA ASN A 31 8.20 8.70 -10.34
C ASN A 31 7.50 7.75 -11.31
N THR A 32 7.38 6.46 -10.94
CA THR A 32 6.80 5.44 -11.82
C THR A 32 5.93 4.46 -11.04
N ILE A 33 4.90 3.94 -11.70
CA ILE A 33 4.05 2.87 -11.15
C ILE A 33 4.87 1.63 -10.74
N LYS A 34 5.95 1.32 -11.47
CA LYS A 34 6.81 0.18 -11.15
C LYS A 34 7.55 0.42 -9.83
N SER A 35 8.07 1.62 -9.61
CA SER A 35 8.69 2.00 -8.34
C SER A 35 7.67 1.99 -7.20
N ALA A 36 6.47 2.53 -7.41
CA ALA A 36 5.40 2.48 -6.41
C ALA A 36 5.02 1.03 -6.04
N ILE A 37 4.84 0.14 -7.03
CA ILE A 37 4.60 -1.29 -6.82
C ILE A 37 5.75 -1.93 -6.03
N TYR A 38 6.99 -1.62 -6.38
CA TYR A 38 8.17 -2.15 -5.72
C TYR A 38 8.14 -1.87 -4.20
N PHE A 39 8.00 -0.59 -3.83
CA PHE A 39 8.02 -0.19 -2.43
C PHE A 39 6.76 -0.60 -1.68
N ALA A 40 5.59 -0.58 -2.33
CA ALA A 40 4.33 -1.02 -1.74
C ALA A 40 4.34 -2.51 -1.38
N ALA A 41 4.89 -3.36 -2.26
CA ALA A 41 4.97 -4.80 -2.06
C ALA A 41 6.02 -5.17 -1.00
N LEU A 42 7.18 -4.49 -1.00
CA LEU A 42 8.21 -4.71 0.02
C LEU A 42 7.89 -4.02 1.36
N SER A 43 6.83 -3.21 1.39
CA SER A 43 6.43 -2.41 2.55
C SER A 43 7.58 -1.55 3.08
N GLU A 44 8.37 -0.96 2.19
CA GLU A 44 9.56 -0.13 2.49
C GLU A 44 9.23 1.37 2.38
N ASN A 45 9.86 2.19 3.22
CA ASN A 45 9.76 3.65 3.16
C ASN A 45 11.07 4.29 2.64
N GLN A 46 11.14 5.62 2.60
CA GLN A 46 12.30 6.35 2.10
C GLN A 46 13.62 6.09 2.85
N PHE A 47 13.56 5.49 4.05
CA PHE A 47 14.72 5.14 4.85
C PHE A 47 15.11 3.66 4.71
N GLY A 48 14.50 2.94 3.76
CA GLY A 48 14.66 1.49 3.60
C GLY A 48 14.05 0.68 4.76
N LYS A 49 13.21 1.30 5.61
CA LYS A 49 12.59 0.61 6.74
C LYS A 49 11.31 -0.08 6.30
N ARG A 50 11.25 -1.38 6.56
CA ARG A 50 10.01 -2.15 6.39
C ARG A 50 8.99 -1.82 7.48
N HIS A 51 7.70 -1.85 7.14
CA HIS A 51 6.62 -1.63 8.09
C HIS A 51 6.61 -2.71 9.18
N LYS A 52 6.42 -2.33 10.46
CA LYS A 52 6.66 -3.21 11.62
C LYS A 52 5.90 -4.53 11.59
N HIS A 53 4.59 -4.52 11.29
CA HIS A 53 3.81 -5.75 11.22
C HIS A 53 4.18 -6.65 10.03
N GLN A 54 4.88 -6.12 9.03
CA GLN A 54 5.33 -6.86 7.86
C GLN A 54 6.70 -7.53 8.08
N TYR A 55 7.36 -7.33 9.22
CA TYR A 55 8.61 -8.05 9.56
C TYR A 55 8.41 -9.56 9.74
N ARG A 56 7.18 -10.00 10.03
CA ARG A 56 6.85 -11.42 10.15
C ARG A 56 6.76 -12.13 8.80
N LEU A 57 6.67 -11.39 7.70
CA LEU A 57 6.63 -11.98 6.37
C LEU A 57 8.02 -12.42 5.93
N GLU A 58 8.09 -13.59 5.32
CA GLU A 58 9.32 -14.09 4.73
C GLU A 58 9.75 -13.23 3.55
N SER A 59 11.03 -12.80 3.54
CA SER A 59 11.57 -11.98 2.46
C SER A 59 11.43 -12.63 1.08
N LYS A 60 11.53 -13.96 1.00
CA LYS A 60 11.32 -14.71 -0.26
C LYS A 60 9.90 -14.52 -0.81
N SER A 61 8.89 -14.65 0.04
CA SER A 61 7.50 -14.42 -0.35
C SER A 61 7.27 -12.97 -0.78
N MET A 62 7.83 -11.99 -0.06
CA MET A 62 7.69 -10.58 -0.43
C MET A 62 8.32 -10.27 -1.79
N ILE A 63 9.50 -10.81 -2.07
CA ILE A 63 10.18 -10.64 -3.37
C ILE A 63 9.35 -11.26 -4.50
N LEU A 64 8.87 -12.51 -4.32
CA LEU A 64 8.06 -13.18 -5.33
C LEU A 64 6.72 -12.47 -5.58
N PHE A 65 6.09 -11.98 -4.51
CA PHE A 65 4.86 -11.19 -4.61
C PHE A 65 5.10 -9.89 -5.39
N LYS A 66 6.16 -9.15 -5.04
CA LYS A 66 6.60 -7.95 -5.75
C LYS A 66 6.85 -8.24 -7.25
N ASP A 67 7.54 -9.33 -7.58
CA ASP A 67 7.80 -9.71 -8.97
C ASP A 67 6.51 -10.00 -9.75
N ARG A 68 5.54 -10.71 -9.15
CA ARG A 68 4.22 -10.93 -9.76
C ARG A 68 3.46 -9.64 -10.01
N LEU A 69 3.50 -8.70 -9.06
CA LEU A 69 2.85 -7.40 -9.24
C LEU A 69 3.53 -6.58 -10.34
N LEU A 70 4.86 -6.57 -10.40
CA LEU A 70 5.61 -5.88 -11.46
C LEU A 70 5.32 -6.48 -12.85
N ALA A 71 5.19 -7.81 -12.95
CA ALA A 71 4.78 -8.46 -14.20
C ALA A 71 3.38 -8.00 -14.67
N ASN A 72 2.50 -7.69 -13.72
CA ASN A 72 1.13 -7.24 -13.97
C ASN A 72 0.92 -5.72 -13.86
N HIS A 73 2.00 -4.91 -13.85
CA HIS A 73 1.91 -3.46 -13.62
C HIS A 73 0.95 -2.73 -14.57
N LYS A 74 0.83 -3.18 -15.83
CA LYS A 74 -0.10 -2.58 -16.81
C LYS A 74 -1.56 -2.78 -16.41
N MET A 75 -1.89 -3.92 -15.81
CA MET A 75 -3.25 -4.21 -15.32
C MET A 75 -3.55 -3.37 -14.08
N ILE A 76 -2.58 -3.31 -13.15
CA ILE A 76 -2.66 -2.48 -11.94
C ILE A 76 -2.86 -1.00 -12.29
N GLN A 77 -2.11 -0.47 -13.25
CA GLN A 77 -2.21 0.93 -13.69
C GLN A 77 -3.58 1.27 -14.30
N ARG A 78 -4.30 0.27 -14.84
CA ARG A 78 -5.62 0.43 -15.45
C ARG A 78 -6.77 0.13 -14.49
N ALA A 79 -6.49 -0.05 -13.20
CA ALA A 79 -7.53 -0.28 -12.23
C ALA A 79 -8.50 0.92 -12.18
N ILE A 80 -9.80 0.64 -12.25
CA ILE A 80 -10.83 1.69 -12.40
C ILE A 80 -11.34 2.24 -11.06
N ASN A 81 -11.12 1.51 -9.98
CA ASN A 81 -11.45 1.88 -8.61
C ASN A 81 -10.65 1.01 -7.63
N PHE A 82 -10.75 1.33 -6.34
CA PHE A 82 -10.01 0.63 -5.30
C PHE A 82 -10.38 -0.86 -5.20
N ASP A 83 -11.65 -1.22 -5.34
CA ASP A 83 -12.09 -2.63 -5.26
C ASP A 83 -11.50 -3.47 -6.40
N ASN A 84 -11.47 -2.92 -7.61
CA ASN A 84 -10.85 -3.55 -8.76
C ASN A 84 -9.32 -3.66 -8.58
N LEU A 85 -8.67 -2.62 -8.04
CA LEU A 85 -7.25 -2.68 -7.69
C LEU A 85 -7.01 -3.81 -6.67
N LEU A 86 -7.78 -3.86 -5.59
CA LEU A 86 -7.65 -4.87 -4.54
C LEU A 86 -7.79 -6.29 -5.11
N GLN A 87 -8.75 -6.52 -5.99
CA GLN A 87 -8.93 -7.80 -6.69
C GLN A 87 -7.71 -8.17 -7.55
N ILE A 88 -7.16 -7.21 -8.30
CA ILE A 88 -5.96 -7.40 -9.11
C ILE A 88 -4.77 -7.81 -8.24
N ILE A 89 -4.55 -7.11 -7.12
CA ILE A 89 -3.46 -7.41 -6.17
C ILE A 89 -3.68 -8.77 -5.51
N ALA A 90 -4.91 -9.08 -5.07
CA ALA A 90 -5.28 -10.34 -4.44
C ALA A 90 -5.07 -11.54 -5.37
N ALA A 91 -5.35 -11.39 -6.68
CA ALA A 91 -5.09 -12.42 -7.67
C ALA A 91 -3.60 -12.79 -7.82
N GLN A 92 -2.69 -11.90 -7.42
CA GLN A 92 -1.24 -12.16 -7.44
C GLN A 92 -0.70 -12.74 -6.13
N ARG A 93 -1.56 -12.93 -5.12
CA ARG A 93 -1.19 -13.46 -3.81
C ARG A 93 -0.49 -14.83 -3.94
N ILE A 94 0.46 -15.07 -3.05
CA ILE A 94 1.19 -16.32 -2.93
C ILE A 94 1.15 -16.83 -1.49
N HIS A 95 1.59 -18.06 -1.28
CA HIS A 95 1.79 -18.59 0.06
C HIS A 95 2.74 -17.68 0.88
N GLY A 96 2.36 -17.42 2.13
CA GLY A 96 3.08 -16.52 3.02
C GLY A 96 2.68 -15.04 2.90
N ILE A 97 1.80 -14.65 1.97
CA ILE A 97 1.22 -13.28 1.91
C ILE A 97 -0.23 -13.35 2.38
N GLY A 98 -0.52 -12.76 3.54
CA GLY A 98 -1.87 -12.69 4.11
C GLY A 98 -2.69 -11.50 3.61
N ASP A 99 -3.98 -11.50 3.95
CA ASP A 99 -4.94 -10.48 3.47
C ASP A 99 -4.58 -9.06 3.89
N LEU A 100 -4.02 -8.89 5.10
CA LEU A 100 -3.54 -7.58 5.54
C LEU A 100 -2.44 -7.02 4.63
N ALA A 101 -1.51 -7.87 4.18
CA ALA A 101 -0.45 -7.44 3.26
C ALA A 101 -0.98 -7.09 1.88
N VAL A 102 -1.94 -7.87 1.37
CA VAL A 102 -2.64 -7.57 0.11
C VAL A 102 -3.35 -6.23 0.19
N TYR A 103 -4.12 -6.00 1.26
CA TYR A 103 -4.86 -4.77 1.47
C TYR A 103 -3.94 -3.56 1.61
N ASP A 104 -2.91 -3.68 2.46
CA ASP A 104 -1.88 -2.64 2.64
C ASP A 104 -1.18 -2.27 1.32
N THR A 105 -0.82 -3.26 0.51
CA THR A 105 -0.20 -3.04 -0.79
C THR A 105 -1.17 -2.34 -1.75
N ALA A 106 -2.45 -2.73 -1.76
CA ALA A 106 -3.48 -2.07 -2.56
C ALA A 106 -3.68 -0.61 -2.12
N ILE A 107 -3.69 -0.31 -0.81
CA ILE A 107 -3.78 1.06 -0.28
C ILE A 107 -2.60 1.92 -0.76
N ARG A 108 -1.38 1.40 -0.66
CA ARG A 108 -0.16 2.13 -1.04
C ARG A 108 -0.05 2.38 -2.54
N ILE A 109 -0.42 1.40 -3.36
CA ILE A 109 -0.45 1.55 -4.82
C ILE A 109 -1.60 2.48 -5.22
N GLY A 110 -2.78 2.32 -4.62
CA GLY A 110 -3.95 3.15 -4.89
C GLY A 110 -3.67 4.61 -4.60
N ALA A 111 -3.00 4.92 -3.49
CA ALA A 111 -2.61 6.29 -3.16
C ALA A 111 -1.65 6.93 -4.18
N PHE A 112 -0.85 6.13 -4.91
CA PHE A 112 -0.01 6.64 -6.01
C PHE A 112 -0.82 6.86 -7.31
N LEU A 113 -1.93 6.14 -7.50
CA LEU A 113 -2.77 6.22 -8.70
C LEU A 113 -3.86 7.29 -8.60
N ASP A 114 -4.21 7.71 -7.39
CA ASP A 114 -5.19 8.77 -7.07
C ASP A 114 -4.62 10.17 -7.36
#